data_AF-A0A1G0HDD9-F1
#
_entry.id   AF-A0A1G0HDD9-F1
#
_cell.length_a   1.000
_cell.length_b   1.000
_cell.length_c   1.000
_cell.angle_alpha   90.00
_cell.angle_beta   90.00
_cell.angle_gamma   90.00
#
_symmetry.space_group_name_H-M   'P 1'
#
loop_
_entity.id
_entity.type
_entity.pdbx_description
1 polymer ?
#
loop_
_entity_poly.entity_id
_entity_poly.type
_entity_poly.pdbx_seq_one_letter_code
_entity_poly.pdbx_strand_id
1 'polypeptide(L)'
;MTIAQKFIKKLQDATGNESLPVQFWGDYSSHDGIPTFQDVLDKYAEYCRDLSAPQKEAMSKIFWEQIKSIGTPIIEDNLTSDNTCNVYFLFPKDNISESEEKKDGTKKDLYLQGDFHGYGSTEGRQRLLELPDTGIMWHKDSMPRESIIVYKYIQVEPSHRGKKPVPELSPFFNDEEGLTPCSTNTAIFPEIPQSVCSDEYSTHTSPYPGFDSPERVLRVSADSKHAHISGRPINWPSLLSTETPTDTRHFVYHATLYSDQAGDLLRNEASVTKQYHDDLHYSDQTTSPYTNFTRAIQVFKPASGKIDDIIVVNDGIPYLITGILDHFEKMVNENKLSPNTAFVFIDALPGLKTTLSAEAAIAFDKDPSTNLPGMGVRLIDYKHGIDQYIDFIANKLFPQLIKEISIPDDPSHRVIIGSSLSGTASIYIGSRPDLFGAVIAQSPSPDNRAILSKIPRAMLTERNIHLSCGTFEHPDYAAANSNVEYAAELSRKLGIPLHTGAHGHQFVAWTEELERSLPDIIRQIDHGARVELFLKTQKSTAASLMEVGIAVASSATNTNKPDECLPQSNIAKTAKAEVEPDLSSQTEQTEPSHRSPTPFDSIINKGPKPK
;
A
#
# COMPACT_ATOMS: atom_id res chain seq x y z
N MET A 1 7.30 1.89 32.10
CA MET A 1 8.01 3.14 31.77
C MET A 1 7.71 3.50 30.33
N THR A 2 7.21 4.70 30.10
CA THR A 2 7.04 5.26 28.74
C THR A 2 8.39 5.48 28.07
N ILE A 3 8.39 5.72 26.76
CA ILE A 3 9.61 6.04 26.01
C ILE A 3 10.30 7.31 26.54
N ALA A 4 9.51 8.33 26.90
CA ALA A 4 10.00 9.54 27.57
C ALA A 4 10.69 9.22 28.90
N GLN A 5 10.04 8.47 29.81
CA GLN A 5 10.66 8.07 31.08
C GLN A 5 11.96 7.27 30.90
N LYS A 6 12.01 6.37 29.90
CA LYS A 6 13.23 5.63 29.57
C LYS A 6 14.34 6.56 29.08
N PHE A 7 14.01 7.51 28.21
CA PHE A 7 14.97 8.48 27.68
C PHE A 7 15.50 9.42 28.77
N ILE A 8 14.61 9.92 29.64
CA ILE A 8 14.96 10.72 30.82
C ILE A 8 15.97 9.98 31.70
N LYS A 9 15.66 8.72 32.05
CA LYS A 9 16.55 7.90 32.88
C LYS A 9 17.92 7.73 32.23
N LYS A 10 17.95 7.44 30.92
CA LYS A 10 19.20 7.33 30.15
C LYS A 10 20.01 8.62 30.16
N LEU A 11 19.36 9.78 30.00
CA LEU A 11 20.01 11.08 30.11
C LEU A 11 20.55 11.35 31.53
N GLN A 12 19.76 11.04 32.57
CA GLN A 12 20.19 11.18 33.97
C GLN A 12 21.40 10.29 34.27
N ASP A 13 21.38 9.03 33.85
CA ASP A 13 22.48 8.08 34.04
C ASP A 13 23.76 8.54 33.31
N ALA A 14 23.62 9.11 32.11
CA ALA A 14 24.75 9.63 31.33
C ALA A 14 25.33 10.92 31.92
N THR A 15 24.49 11.79 32.48
CA THR A 15 24.92 13.10 33.03
C THR A 15 25.35 13.05 34.49
N GLY A 16 24.89 12.06 35.26
CA GLY A 16 25.23 11.89 36.69
C GLY A 16 26.70 11.61 36.99
N ASN A 17 27.53 11.42 35.96
CA ASN A 17 28.97 11.17 36.08
C ASN A 17 29.85 12.36 35.62
N GLU A 18 29.28 13.49 35.19
CA GLU A 18 30.03 14.63 34.61
C GLU A 18 29.91 15.95 35.40
N SER A 19 30.78 16.91 35.08
CA SER A 19 30.85 18.29 35.61
C SER A 19 29.71 19.21 35.14
N LEU A 20 28.60 18.63 34.67
CA LEU A 20 27.40 19.35 34.28
C LEU A 20 26.63 19.78 35.54
N PRO A 21 25.96 20.94 35.55
CA PRO A 21 25.25 21.42 36.73
C PRO A 21 24.27 20.36 37.27
N VAL A 22 24.33 20.11 38.59
CA VAL A 22 23.51 19.09 39.27
C VAL A 22 22.02 19.44 39.17
N GLN A 23 21.22 18.42 38.85
CA GLN A 23 19.77 18.40 38.59
C GLN A 23 19.31 18.99 37.23
N PHE A 24 19.73 18.36 36.13
CA PHE A 24 19.05 18.50 34.83
C PHE A 24 17.58 18.01 34.88
N TRP A 25 17.28 17.05 35.76
CA TRP A 25 15.94 16.48 35.97
C TRP A 25 15.68 16.31 37.47
N GLY A 26 14.64 16.96 38.01
CA GLY A 26 14.02 16.53 39.27
C GLY A 26 13.50 15.09 39.15
N ASP A 27 13.12 14.44 40.25
CA ASP A 27 12.59 13.08 40.18
C ASP A 27 11.20 13.06 39.50
N TYR A 28 11.16 12.78 38.19
CA TYR A 28 9.92 12.61 37.42
C TYR A 28 9.17 11.31 37.75
N SER A 29 9.67 10.49 38.69
CA SER A 29 8.86 9.41 39.26
C SER A 29 7.72 9.94 40.14
N SER A 30 7.79 11.21 40.56
CA SER A 30 6.87 11.84 41.53
C SER A 30 5.90 12.88 40.97
N HIS A 31 5.99 13.21 39.67
CA HIS A 31 5.06 14.20 39.09
C HIS A 31 3.67 13.57 38.89
N ASP A 32 2.63 14.33 39.24
CA ASP A 32 1.22 14.04 38.93
C ASP A 32 1.01 14.14 37.41
N GLY A 33 1.53 13.17 36.65
CA GLY A 33 1.47 13.15 35.19
C GLY A 33 2.56 12.28 34.58
N ILE A 34 2.19 11.49 33.57
CA ILE A 34 3.14 10.74 32.76
C ILE A 34 3.80 11.74 31.79
N PRO A 35 5.13 11.99 31.85
CA PRO A 35 5.77 12.94 30.94
C PRO A 35 5.71 12.41 29.50
N THR A 36 5.42 13.32 28.58
CA THR A 36 5.48 13.11 27.12
C THR A 36 6.89 13.37 26.60
N PHE A 37 7.19 12.92 25.39
CA PHE A 37 8.45 13.24 24.74
C PHE A 37 8.58 14.73 24.38
N GLN A 38 7.47 15.45 24.17
CA GLN A 38 7.48 16.92 24.07
C GLN A 38 8.03 17.57 25.35
N ASP A 39 7.56 17.13 26.52
CA ASP A 39 8.04 17.66 27.81
C ASP A 39 9.55 17.47 27.95
N VAL A 40 10.08 16.37 27.41
CA VAL A 40 11.53 16.11 27.32
C VAL A 40 12.26 17.12 26.46
N LEU A 41 11.77 17.38 25.24
CA LEU A 41 12.38 18.35 24.34
C LEU A 41 12.35 19.76 24.93
N ASP A 42 11.21 20.18 25.49
CA ASP A 42 11.05 21.52 26.07
C ASP A 42 12.00 21.73 27.26
N LYS A 43 12.12 20.74 28.15
CA LYS A 43 13.05 20.77 29.28
C LYS A 43 14.51 20.72 28.87
N TYR A 44 14.83 19.92 27.85
CA TYR A 44 16.18 19.88 27.27
C TYR A 44 16.57 21.26 26.71
N ALA A 45 15.68 21.93 25.99
CA ALA A 45 15.91 23.28 25.46
C ALA A 45 16.09 24.33 26.56
N GLU A 46 15.24 24.28 27.59
CA GLU A 46 15.34 25.17 28.77
C GLU A 46 16.71 25.04 29.42
N TYR A 47 17.18 23.82 29.66
CA TYR A 47 18.48 23.57 30.27
C TYR A 47 19.65 24.03 29.38
N CYS A 48 19.59 23.77 28.07
CA CYS A 48 20.66 24.15 27.15
C CYS A 48 20.87 25.67 27.11
N ARG A 49 19.84 26.47 27.36
CA ARG A 49 19.91 27.95 27.31
C ARG A 49 21.02 28.52 28.19
N ASP A 50 21.20 27.96 29.39
CA ASP A 50 22.14 28.47 30.40
C ASP A 50 23.55 27.85 30.29
N LEU A 51 23.74 26.90 29.36
CA LEU A 51 25.02 26.25 29.13
C LEU A 51 25.95 27.11 28.25
N SER A 52 27.25 27.06 28.56
CA SER A 52 28.28 27.56 27.66
C SER A 52 28.36 26.72 26.38
N ALA A 53 28.96 27.24 25.31
CA ALA A 53 29.07 26.52 24.03
C ALA A 53 29.74 25.13 24.15
N PRO A 54 30.86 24.94 24.90
CA PRO A 54 31.42 23.60 25.11
C PRO A 54 30.50 22.65 25.88
N GLN A 55 29.71 23.17 26.83
CA GLN A 55 28.72 22.37 27.56
C GLN A 55 27.53 21.98 26.66
N LYS A 56 27.08 22.88 25.78
CA LYS A 56 26.05 22.58 24.77
C LYS A 56 26.50 21.47 23.82
N GLU A 57 27.75 21.52 23.36
CA GLU A 57 28.33 20.48 22.49
C GLU A 57 28.40 19.12 23.20
N ALA A 58 28.91 19.08 24.44
CA ALA A 58 28.93 17.86 25.25
C ALA A 58 27.51 17.31 25.48
N MET A 59 26.53 18.18 25.76
CA MET A 59 25.15 17.79 25.98
C MET A 59 24.46 17.27 24.72
N SER A 60 24.69 17.91 23.59
CA SER A 60 24.21 17.46 22.28
C SER A 60 24.72 16.05 21.96
N LYS A 61 26.01 15.78 22.21
CA LYS A 61 26.58 14.44 22.04
C LYS A 61 25.88 13.39 22.91
N ILE A 62 25.70 13.68 24.20
CA ILE A 62 24.99 12.78 25.13
C ILE A 62 23.55 12.52 24.65
N PHE A 63 22.85 13.58 24.23
CA PHE A 63 21.48 13.49 23.72
C PHE A 63 21.40 12.56 22.50
N TRP A 64 22.24 12.79 21.48
CA TRP A 64 22.23 11.98 20.25
C TRP A 64 22.69 10.54 20.48
N GLU A 65 23.58 10.27 21.44
CA GLU A 65 23.90 8.90 21.88
C GLU A 65 22.66 8.20 22.45
N GLN A 66 21.83 8.90 23.22
CA GLN A 66 20.59 8.33 23.73
C GLN A 66 19.55 8.15 22.62
N ILE A 67 19.42 9.09 21.69
CA ILE A 67 18.54 8.95 20.52
C ILE A 67 18.95 7.74 19.69
N LYS A 68 20.25 7.59 19.37
CA LYS A 68 20.78 6.43 18.66
C LYS A 68 20.44 5.10 19.32
N SER A 69 20.37 5.08 20.66
CA SER A 69 20.03 3.87 21.42
C SER A 69 18.53 3.54 21.45
N ILE A 70 17.66 4.48 21.06
CA ILE A 70 16.20 4.31 21.01
C ILE A 70 15.72 4.15 19.58
N GLY A 71 16.26 4.94 18.65
CA GLY A 71 15.81 5.05 17.27
C GLY A 71 14.90 6.25 17.02
N THR A 72 14.92 6.76 15.79
CA THR A 72 13.96 7.74 15.26
C THR A 72 13.04 7.13 14.18
N PRO A 73 11.81 7.64 14.01
CA PRO A 73 11.17 8.64 14.88
C PRO A 73 10.77 8.02 16.22
N ILE A 74 10.56 8.89 17.21
CA ILE A 74 10.09 8.47 18.53
C ILE A 74 8.56 8.44 18.49
N ILE A 75 7.98 7.30 18.85
CA ILE A 75 6.54 7.09 18.82
C ILE A 75 6.04 6.84 20.25
N GLU A 76 5.05 7.62 20.68
CA GLU A 76 4.40 7.45 21.98
C GLU A 76 2.88 7.49 21.84
N ASP A 77 2.20 6.87 22.80
CA ASP A 77 0.75 6.94 22.89
C ASP A 77 0.28 8.40 23.03
N ASN A 78 -0.77 8.78 22.32
CA ASN A 78 -1.41 10.07 22.55
C ASN A 78 -2.32 9.98 23.78
N LEU A 79 -1.92 10.63 24.87
CA LEU A 79 -2.67 10.61 26.14
C LEU A 79 -4.07 11.21 26.05
N THR A 80 -4.39 11.93 24.97
CA THR A 80 -5.72 12.53 24.72
C THR A 80 -6.57 11.73 23.73
N SER A 81 -6.01 10.70 23.09
CA SER A 81 -6.71 9.93 22.04
C SER A 81 -6.15 8.51 21.94
N ASP A 82 -6.98 7.52 22.27
CA ASP A 82 -6.60 6.10 22.22
C ASP A 82 -6.30 5.59 20.81
N ASN A 83 -6.76 6.28 19.77
CA ASN A 83 -6.60 5.83 18.38
C ASN A 83 -5.41 6.47 17.66
N THR A 84 -4.62 7.30 18.34
CA THR A 84 -3.48 7.98 17.75
C THR A 84 -2.21 7.85 18.57
N CYS A 85 -1.07 8.02 17.91
CA CYS A 85 0.24 8.18 18.52
C CYS A 85 0.80 9.56 18.17
N ASN A 86 1.58 10.13 19.08
CA ASN A 86 2.47 11.23 18.74
C ASN A 86 3.76 10.67 18.14
N VAL A 87 4.17 11.20 16.99
CA VAL A 87 5.38 10.80 16.26
C VAL A 87 6.32 11.99 16.19
N TYR A 88 7.51 11.86 16.75
CA TYR A 88 8.53 12.89 16.83
C TYR A 88 9.68 12.58 15.88
N PHE A 89 9.85 13.44 14.89
CA PHE A 89 10.95 13.40 13.93
C PHE A 89 12.05 14.33 14.41
N LEU A 90 13.29 13.84 14.45
CA LEU A 90 14.44 14.57 14.96
C LEU A 90 15.57 14.51 13.93
N PHE A 91 16.32 15.60 13.78
CA PHE A 91 17.47 15.66 12.89
C PHE A 91 18.56 16.63 13.41
N PRO A 92 19.86 16.30 13.35
CA PRO A 92 20.91 17.22 13.77
C PRO A 92 21.06 18.40 12.81
N LYS A 93 21.04 19.63 13.33
CA LYS A 93 21.20 20.84 12.51
C LYS A 93 22.56 20.91 11.79
N ASP A 94 23.61 20.36 12.39
CA ASP A 94 24.96 20.35 11.80
C ASP A 94 25.04 19.49 10.53
N ASN A 95 24.12 18.53 10.37
CA ASN A 95 23.99 17.72 9.16
C ASN A 95 23.24 18.45 8.03
N ILE A 96 22.74 19.67 8.29
CA ILE A 96 22.15 20.51 7.26
C ILE A 96 23.26 21.24 6.52
N SER A 97 23.18 21.23 5.20
CA SER A 97 24.07 21.94 4.29
C SER A 97 23.89 23.45 4.42
N GLU A 98 24.97 24.20 4.19
CA GLU A 98 24.89 25.64 4.03
C GLU A 98 24.01 25.99 2.81
N SER A 99 23.27 27.08 2.90
CA SER A 99 22.49 27.65 1.80
C SER A 99 23.43 28.23 0.76
N GLU A 100 23.19 27.92 -0.51
CA GLU A 100 23.95 28.50 -1.62
C GLU A 100 23.48 29.93 -1.94
N GLU A 101 22.25 30.27 -1.56
CA GLU A 101 21.65 31.58 -1.77
C GLU A 101 22.17 32.65 -0.81
N LYS A 102 22.67 32.23 0.36
CA LYS A 102 23.07 33.11 1.46
C LYS A 102 24.48 32.80 1.96
N LYS A 103 25.39 33.77 1.80
CA LYS A 103 26.82 33.61 2.15
C LYS A 103 27.15 33.90 3.62
N ASP A 104 26.17 33.97 4.50
CA ASP A 104 26.28 34.35 5.90
C ASP A 104 26.31 33.15 6.87
N GLY A 105 26.47 31.92 6.35
CA GLY A 105 26.36 30.70 7.15
C GLY A 105 24.91 30.31 7.47
N THR A 106 23.94 30.84 6.72
CA THR A 106 22.56 30.36 6.79
C THR A 106 22.49 28.93 6.26
N LYS A 107 21.94 28.01 7.05
CA LYS A 107 21.60 26.65 6.63
C LYS A 107 20.42 26.61 5.66
N LYS A 108 20.34 25.57 4.83
CA LYS A 108 19.12 25.20 4.09
C LYS A 108 17.97 24.92 5.06
N ASP A 109 16.73 24.98 4.58
CA ASP A 109 15.59 24.50 5.37
C ASP A 109 15.48 22.98 5.28
N LEU A 110 15.00 22.36 6.35
CA LEU A 110 14.77 20.93 6.43
C LEU A 110 13.26 20.65 6.45
N TYR A 111 12.81 19.73 5.59
CA TYR A 111 11.43 19.30 5.50
C TYR A 111 11.31 17.79 5.64
N LEU A 112 10.21 17.36 6.23
CA LEU A 112 9.75 15.98 6.32
C LEU A 112 8.79 15.72 5.16
N GLN A 113 9.21 14.87 4.23
CA GLN A 113 8.33 14.39 3.16
C GLN A 113 7.97 12.93 3.38
N GLY A 114 6.75 12.57 3.01
CA GLY A 114 6.21 11.23 3.18
C GLY A 114 4.75 11.18 2.82
N ASP A 115 4.16 10.00 2.98
CA ASP A 115 2.76 9.73 2.60
C ASP A 115 1.76 10.72 3.23
N PHE A 116 2.00 11.12 4.48
CA PHE A 116 1.10 11.94 5.30
C PHE A 116 1.26 13.45 5.09
N HIS A 117 2.33 13.89 4.43
CA HIS A 117 2.60 15.32 4.19
C HIS A 117 2.56 15.69 2.71
N GLY A 118 2.77 14.70 1.84
CA GLY A 118 2.86 14.86 0.40
C GLY A 118 4.29 15.12 -0.06
N TYR A 119 4.64 14.51 -1.19
CA TYR A 119 5.95 14.65 -1.81
C TYR A 119 6.07 15.97 -2.58
N GLY A 120 7.28 16.49 -2.72
CA GLY A 120 7.58 17.69 -3.52
C GLY A 120 6.96 19.00 -3.02
N SER A 121 6.45 19.03 -1.79
CA SER A 121 5.93 20.24 -1.13
C SER A 121 6.94 20.79 -0.13
N THR A 122 6.87 22.09 0.13
CA THR A 122 7.63 22.80 1.17
C THR A 122 6.69 23.63 2.04
N GLU A 123 5.49 23.09 2.27
CA GLU A 123 4.53 23.68 3.19
C GLU A 123 5.09 23.77 4.61
N GLY A 124 4.69 24.82 5.33
CA GLY A 124 5.16 25.05 6.71
C GLY A 124 4.88 23.89 7.66
N ARG A 125 3.81 23.10 7.41
CA ARG A 125 3.47 21.91 8.22
C ARG A 125 4.49 20.78 8.15
N GLN A 126 5.34 20.77 7.12
CA GLN A 126 6.35 19.73 6.91
C GLN A 126 7.72 20.16 7.43
N ARG A 127 7.89 21.44 7.75
CA ARG A 127 9.20 22.02 8.05
C ARG A 127 9.62 21.64 9.47
N LEU A 128 10.82 21.08 9.60
CA LEU A 128 11.42 20.90 10.92
C LEU A 128 11.90 22.25 11.44
N LEU A 129 11.62 22.52 12.71
CA LEU A 129 12.05 23.74 13.39
C LEU A 129 13.18 23.42 14.36
N GLU A 130 14.11 24.36 14.51
CA GLU A 130 15.15 24.22 15.52
C GLU A 130 14.55 24.39 16.91
N LEU A 131 14.84 23.45 17.80
CA LEU A 131 14.62 23.59 19.22
C LEU A 131 15.64 24.61 19.76
N PRO A 132 15.22 25.73 20.39
CA PRO A 132 16.09 26.87 20.66
C PRO A 132 17.39 26.51 21.39
N ASP A 133 18.53 26.99 20.89
CA ASP A 133 19.86 26.82 21.50
C ASP A 133 20.38 25.38 21.62
N THR A 134 19.79 24.42 20.89
CA THR A 134 20.16 22.99 20.99
C THR A 134 20.87 22.41 19.77
N GLY A 135 20.71 23.00 18.59
CA GLY A 135 21.13 22.37 17.33
C GLY A 135 20.29 21.15 16.93
N ILE A 136 19.13 20.93 17.54
CA ILE A 136 18.20 19.84 17.20
C ILE A 136 17.07 20.41 16.36
N MET A 137 16.89 19.86 15.16
CA MET A 137 15.72 20.11 14.34
C MET A 137 14.65 19.09 14.69
N TRP A 138 13.40 19.52 14.83
CA TRP A 138 12.32 18.61 15.19
C TRP A 138 10.99 18.95 14.51
N HIS A 139 10.15 17.93 14.39
CA HIS A 139 8.74 18.03 13.99
C HIS A 139 7.92 16.99 14.74
N LYS A 140 6.65 17.30 15.02
CA LYS A 140 5.70 16.41 15.68
C LYS A 140 4.41 16.32 14.88
N ASP A 141 3.96 15.09 14.67
CA ASP A 141 2.63 14.79 14.14
C ASP A 141 1.84 13.88 15.09
N SER A 142 0.52 13.97 15.03
CA SER A 142 -0.39 12.99 15.63
C SER A 142 -0.95 12.11 14.52
N MET A 143 -0.65 10.81 14.55
CA MET A 143 -0.99 9.88 13.49
C MET A 143 -1.88 8.75 14.01
N PRO A 144 -2.79 8.17 13.20
CA PRO A 144 -3.53 6.98 13.57
C PRO A 144 -2.59 5.83 13.97
N ARG A 145 -2.98 5.05 14.96
CA ARG A 145 -2.29 3.80 15.29
C ARG A 145 -2.33 2.84 14.10
N GLU A 146 -1.32 1.99 14.02
CA GLU A 146 -1.16 0.98 12.97
C GLU A 146 -0.97 1.57 11.56
N SER A 147 -0.85 2.89 11.43
CA SER A 147 -0.52 3.51 10.15
C SER A 147 0.81 3.01 9.62
N ILE A 148 0.86 2.69 8.33
CA ILE A 148 2.12 2.37 7.64
C ILE A 148 2.51 3.60 6.84
N ILE A 149 3.66 4.19 7.18
CA ILE A 149 4.14 5.42 6.55
C ILE A 149 5.55 5.24 6.04
N VAL A 150 5.81 5.84 4.88
CA VAL A 150 7.17 6.10 4.39
C VAL A 150 7.49 7.59 4.59
N TYR A 151 8.68 7.88 5.10
CA TYR A 151 9.18 9.24 5.23
C TYR A 151 10.63 9.37 4.78
N LYS A 152 11.04 10.61 4.46
CA LYS A 152 12.43 11.03 4.26
C LYS A 152 12.60 12.49 4.64
N TYR A 153 13.83 12.88 4.94
CA TYR A 153 14.19 14.28 5.06
C TYR A 153 14.70 14.82 3.73
N ILE A 154 14.32 16.07 3.42
CA ILE A 154 14.90 16.82 2.32
C ILE A 154 15.41 18.16 2.82
N GLN A 155 16.48 18.65 2.21
CA GLN A 155 16.96 20.00 2.41
C GLN A 155 16.65 20.84 1.18
N VAL A 156 16.21 22.07 1.42
CA VAL A 156 15.74 22.96 0.37
C VAL A 156 16.23 24.39 0.65
N GLU A 157 16.56 25.12 -0.40
CA GLU A 157 16.94 26.53 -0.26
C GLU A 157 15.80 27.39 0.33
N PRO A 158 16.13 28.38 1.19
CA PRO A 158 15.11 29.22 1.83
C PRO A 158 14.18 29.97 0.87
N SER A 159 14.62 30.30 -0.36
CA SER A 159 13.75 30.93 -1.37
C SER A 159 12.58 30.05 -1.84
N HIS A 160 12.62 28.75 -1.54
CA HIS A 160 11.61 27.78 -1.97
C HIS A 160 10.60 27.44 -0.87
N ARG A 161 10.58 28.17 0.25
CA ARG A 161 9.55 28.03 1.30
C ARG A 161 8.13 28.21 0.74
N GLY A 162 7.20 27.38 1.21
CA GLY A 162 5.77 27.53 0.93
C GLY A 162 5.36 27.19 -0.51
N LYS A 163 6.22 26.53 -1.27
CA LYS A 163 5.86 25.98 -2.59
C LYS A 163 4.99 24.74 -2.36
N LYS A 164 3.86 24.70 -3.04
CA LYS A 164 2.99 23.52 -3.09
C LYS A 164 3.08 22.92 -4.49
N PRO A 165 3.04 21.59 -4.64
CA PRO A 165 2.68 21.00 -5.91
C PRO A 165 1.34 21.60 -6.32
N VAL A 166 1.26 22.07 -7.56
CA VAL A 166 -0.03 22.41 -8.14
C VAL A 166 -0.48 21.12 -8.83
N PRO A 167 -1.57 20.48 -8.37
CA PRO A 167 -2.14 19.38 -9.13
C PRO A 167 -2.41 19.91 -10.54
N GLU A 168 -1.85 19.30 -11.58
CA GLU A 168 -2.33 19.63 -12.92
C GLU A 168 -3.79 19.21 -12.98
N LEU A 169 -4.67 20.16 -13.29
CA LEU A 169 -5.99 19.82 -13.76
C LEU A 169 -5.81 19.09 -15.10
N SER A 170 -6.26 17.84 -15.17
CA SER A 170 -6.20 17.09 -16.41
C SER A 170 -6.89 17.89 -17.53
N PRO A 171 -6.22 18.23 -18.64
CA PRO A 171 -6.87 18.86 -19.78
C PRO A 171 -7.84 17.92 -20.50
N PHE A 172 -7.89 16.64 -20.12
CA PHE A 172 -8.64 15.59 -20.82
C PHE A 172 -10.11 15.46 -20.40
N PHE A 173 -10.58 16.23 -19.41
CA PHE A 173 -11.94 16.13 -18.90
C PHE A 173 -12.58 17.52 -18.71
N ASN A 174 -13.06 18.10 -19.80
CA ASN A 174 -14.18 19.04 -19.78
C ASN A 174 -15.45 18.23 -20.04
N ASP A 175 -15.87 17.42 -19.07
CA ASP A 175 -17.11 16.66 -19.22
C ASP A 175 -18.27 17.57 -18.82
N GLU A 176 -19.12 17.91 -19.80
CA GLU A 176 -20.36 18.71 -19.62
C GLU A 176 -21.38 18.07 -18.65
N GLU A 177 -21.11 16.86 -18.15
CA GLU A 177 -21.95 16.13 -17.18
C GLU A 177 -21.62 16.38 -15.70
N GLY A 178 -20.76 17.35 -15.40
CA GLY A 178 -20.61 17.86 -14.02
C GLY A 178 -19.81 16.97 -13.07
N LEU A 179 -18.99 16.06 -13.59
CA LEU A 179 -17.90 15.48 -12.82
C LEU A 179 -16.74 16.48 -12.82
N THR A 180 -16.47 17.08 -11.68
CA THR A 180 -15.38 18.05 -11.47
C THR A 180 -14.07 17.50 -12.07
N PRO A 181 -13.33 18.28 -12.90
CA PRO A 181 -12.05 17.84 -13.43
C PRO A 181 -11.14 17.42 -12.28
N CYS A 182 -10.90 16.12 -12.17
CA CYS A 182 -9.99 15.56 -11.18
C CYS A 182 -8.56 15.76 -11.70
N SER A 183 -7.68 16.19 -10.80
CA SER A 183 -6.26 16.38 -11.09
C SER A 183 -5.63 15.10 -11.66
N THR A 184 -4.79 15.25 -12.69
CA THR A 184 -3.89 14.17 -13.11
C THR A 184 -2.75 14.03 -12.10
N ASN A 185 -2.16 12.83 -12.03
CA ASN A 185 -0.93 12.58 -11.25
C ASN A 185 0.30 13.31 -11.83
N THR A 186 0.17 13.99 -12.97
CA THR A 186 1.18 14.94 -13.46
C THR A 186 1.10 16.24 -12.65
N ALA A 187 1.21 16.18 -11.32
CA ALA A 187 1.60 17.40 -10.63
C ALA A 187 2.94 17.81 -11.26
N ILE A 188 2.97 18.99 -11.90
CA ILE A 188 4.24 19.68 -12.09
C ILE A 188 4.64 20.04 -10.67
N PHE A 189 5.36 19.14 -10.02
CA PHE A 189 6.15 19.50 -8.87
C PHE A 189 7.00 20.66 -9.37
N PRO A 190 6.87 21.87 -8.80
CA PRO A 190 7.87 22.88 -9.09
C PRO A 190 9.21 22.19 -8.90
N GLU A 191 10.11 22.28 -9.88
CA GLU A 191 11.46 21.77 -9.67
C GLU A 191 12.00 22.53 -8.45
N ILE A 192 11.94 21.88 -7.30
CA ILE A 192 12.51 22.33 -6.06
C ILE A 192 13.80 21.55 -6.00
N PRO A 193 14.94 22.17 -6.33
CA PRO A 193 16.24 21.58 -6.06
C PRO A 193 16.26 21.14 -4.60
N GLN A 194 16.29 19.83 -4.41
CA GLN A 194 16.24 19.20 -3.11
C GLN A 194 17.38 18.21 -3.01
N SER A 195 18.08 18.23 -1.88
CA SER A 195 19.03 17.18 -1.53
C SER A 195 18.38 16.29 -0.48
N VAL A 196 18.31 14.99 -0.76
CA VAL A 196 17.74 14.02 0.18
C VAL A 196 18.72 13.73 1.31
N CYS A 197 18.21 13.50 2.52
CA CYS A 197 19.00 13.20 3.69
C CYS A 197 18.49 11.93 4.36
N SER A 198 19.42 11.02 4.62
CA SER A 198 19.13 9.81 5.37
C SER A 198 18.93 10.13 6.85
N ASP A 199 17.92 9.51 7.45
CA ASP A 199 17.79 9.45 8.91
C ASP A 199 18.80 8.42 9.44
N GLU A 200 19.96 8.90 9.89
CA GLU A 200 21.04 8.05 10.43
C GLU A 200 20.73 7.49 11.83
N TYR A 201 19.75 8.07 12.52
CA TYR A 201 19.30 7.62 13.84
C TYR A 201 18.11 6.68 13.75
N SER A 202 17.55 6.48 12.56
CA SER A 202 16.41 5.59 12.41
C SER A 202 16.81 4.15 12.59
N THR A 203 16.07 3.45 13.45
CA THR A 203 16.14 1.98 13.57
C THR A 203 15.23 1.28 12.57
N HIS A 204 14.43 2.03 11.82
CA HIS A 204 13.53 1.51 10.81
C HIS A 204 14.26 1.22 9.50
N THR A 205 13.77 0.26 8.75
CA THR A 205 14.40 -0.18 7.50
C THR A 205 14.01 0.73 6.34
N SER A 206 14.79 0.63 5.25
CA SER A 206 14.33 1.05 3.94
C SER A 206 13.01 0.33 3.58
N PRO A 207 12.06 0.99 2.88
CA PRO A 207 10.90 0.31 2.29
C PRO A 207 11.30 -0.79 1.30
N TYR A 208 12.54 -0.75 0.80
CA TYR A 208 13.14 -1.74 -0.08
C TYR A 208 14.36 -2.38 0.59
N PRO A 209 14.16 -3.45 1.39
CA PRO A 209 15.24 -4.15 2.07
C PRO A 209 16.37 -4.56 1.11
N GLY A 210 17.61 -4.15 1.43
CA GLY A 210 18.79 -4.40 0.58
C GLY A 210 19.21 -3.22 -0.29
N PHE A 211 18.39 -2.18 -0.41
CA PHE A 211 18.72 -0.93 -1.08
C PHE A 211 18.96 0.18 -0.04
N ASP A 212 20.09 0.88 -0.18
CA ASP A 212 20.40 2.07 0.62
C ASP A 212 19.57 3.26 0.11
N SER A 213 18.29 3.25 0.46
CA SER A 213 17.40 4.39 0.25
C SER A 213 17.46 5.30 1.47
N PRO A 214 17.42 6.63 1.29
CA PRO A 214 17.24 7.56 2.40
C PRO A 214 15.84 7.50 3.03
N GLU A 215 14.89 6.83 2.36
CA GLU A 215 13.54 6.62 2.86
C GLU A 215 13.51 5.60 4.00
N ARG A 216 12.57 5.79 4.92
CA ARG A 216 12.34 4.91 6.06
C ARG A 216 10.87 4.55 6.09
N VAL A 217 10.59 3.27 6.34
CA VAL A 217 9.23 2.78 6.54
C VAL A 217 9.00 2.38 7.99
N LEU A 218 7.88 2.79 8.56
CA LEU A 218 7.49 2.37 9.90
C LEU A 218 6.00 2.09 10.00
N ARG A 219 5.66 1.32 11.05
CA ARG A 219 4.30 1.19 11.55
C ARG A 219 4.14 2.11 12.76
N VAL A 220 3.08 2.91 12.81
CA VAL A 220 2.82 3.85 13.90
C VAL A 220 2.33 3.06 15.12
N SER A 221 3.25 2.72 16.03
CA SER A 221 2.96 2.06 17.30
C SER A 221 3.92 2.51 18.39
N ALA A 222 3.41 2.72 19.60
CA ALA A 222 4.25 3.00 20.77
C ALA A 222 4.98 1.74 21.27
N ASP A 223 4.56 0.54 20.86
CA ASP A 223 5.36 -0.67 21.03
C ASP A 223 6.45 -0.67 19.96
N SER A 224 7.69 -0.40 20.38
CA SER A 224 8.84 -0.36 19.48
C SER A 224 9.02 -1.65 18.68
N LYS A 225 8.65 -2.82 19.22
CA LYS A 225 8.76 -4.09 18.48
C LYS A 225 7.78 -4.14 17.31
N HIS A 226 6.59 -3.58 17.52
CA HIS A 226 5.53 -3.53 16.53
C HIS A 226 5.71 -2.39 15.53
N ALA A 227 6.38 -1.30 15.94
CA ALA A 227 6.70 -0.18 15.06
C ALA A 227 7.68 -0.57 13.93
N HIS A 228 8.46 -1.63 14.15
CA HIS A 228 9.30 -2.24 13.13
C HIS A 228 8.46 -3.14 12.22
N ILE A 229 8.31 -2.73 10.97
CA ILE A 229 7.83 -3.65 9.93
C ILE A 229 8.94 -4.65 9.67
N SER A 230 8.63 -5.94 9.77
CA SER A 230 9.59 -7.02 9.59
C SER A 230 10.01 -7.14 8.13
N GLY A 231 10.82 -6.21 7.63
CA GLY A 231 11.48 -6.31 6.34
C GLY A 231 12.78 -7.11 6.52
N ARG A 232 12.79 -8.39 6.12
CA ARG A 232 14.05 -9.10 5.93
C ARG A 232 14.63 -8.68 4.58
N PRO A 233 15.91 -8.29 4.49
CA PRO A 233 16.59 -8.20 3.21
C PRO A 233 16.32 -9.46 2.42
N ILE A 234 15.89 -9.30 1.17
CA ILE A 234 15.62 -10.46 0.36
C ILE A 234 16.90 -11.20 0.10
N ASN A 235 16.95 -12.42 0.64
CA ASN A 235 17.97 -13.37 0.28
C ASN A 235 17.56 -14.00 -1.06
N TRP A 236 17.77 -13.28 -2.17
CA TRP A 236 17.42 -13.74 -3.51
C TRP A 236 17.98 -15.12 -3.83
N PRO A 237 19.26 -15.44 -3.55
CA PRO A 237 19.78 -16.79 -3.73
C PRO A 237 18.98 -17.86 -2.98
N SER A 238 18.56 -17.58 -1.74
CA SER A 238 17.73 -18.51 -0.98
C SER A 238 16.29 -18.57 -1.49
N LEU A 239 15.74 -17.45 -1.94
CA LEU A 239 14.37 -17.36 -2.45
C LEU A 239 14.21 -18.12 -3.77
N LEU A 240 15.25 -18.04 -4.61
CA LEU A 240 15.29 -18.61 -5.95
C LEU A 240 16.02 -19.95 -6.01
N SER A 241 16.39 -20.49 -4.86
CA SER A 241 16.90 -21.85 -4.78
C SER A 241 15.78 -22.81 -5.18
N THR A 242 16.09 -23.73 -6.10
CA THR A 242 15.20 -24.84 -6.46
C THR A 242 15.37 -26.03 -5.53
N GLU A 243 16.40 -26.03 -4.67
CA GLU A 243 16.52 -27.02 -3.62
C GLU A 243 15.34 -26.86 -2.67
N THR A 244 14.65 -27.97 -2.39
CA THR A 244 13.62 -28.00 -1.35
C THR A 244 14.27 -27.49 -0.07
N PRO A 245 13.83 -26.34 0.48
CA PRO A 245 14.39 -25.86 1.72
C PRO A 245 14.31 -27.00 2.74
N THR A 246 15.36 -27.19 3.52
CA THR A 246 15.30 -28.05 4.71
C THR A 246 14.32 -27.49 5.78
N ASP A 247 13.76 -26.32 5.49
CA ASP A 247 12.85 -25.53 6.30
C ASP A 247 11.38 -25.69 5.86
N THR A 248 10.47 -25.40 6.79
CA THR A 248 9.01 -25.59 6.72
C THR A 248 8.26 -24.69 5.70
N ARG A 249 8.90 -24.29 4.59
CA ARG A 249 8.26 -23.40 3.60
C ARG A 249 7.23 -24.15 2.77
N HIS A 250 6.07 -23.53 2.58
CA HIS A 250 4.99 -24.07 1.78
C HIS A 250 5.20 -23.83 0.28
N PHE A 251 5.99 -22.81 -0.07
CA PHE A 251 6.23 -22.43 -1.46
C PHE A 251 7.69 -22.60 -1.87
N VAL A 252 7.89 -23.15 -3.07
CA VAL A 252 9.20 -23.34 -3.69
C VAL A 252 9.28 -22.56 -4.99
N TYR A 253 10.42 -21.94 -5.23
CA TYR A 253 10.66 -21.29 -6.52
C TYR A 253 10.77 -22.36 -7.62
N HIS A 254 10.04 -22.12 -8.71
CA HIS A 254 9.99 -23.05 -9.84
C HIS A 254 10.89 -22.59 -10.98
N ALA A 255 10.69 -21.36 -11.47
CA ALA A 255 11.42 -20.80 -12.59
C ALA A 255 11.25 -19.28 -12.69
N THR A 256 12.17 -18.64 -13.42
CA THR A 256 11.92 -17.36 -14.06
C THR A 256 11.73 -17.61 -15.54
N LEU A 257 10.59 -17.19 -16.07
CA LEU A 257 10.31 -17.17 -17.49
C LEU A 257 10.53 -15.75 -18.01
N TYR A 258 11.11 -15.65 -19.18
CA TYR A 258 11.29 -14.40 -19.89
C TYR A 258 10.45 -14.39 -21.14
N SER A 259 9.67 -13.33 -21.33
CA SER A 259 8.98 -13.11 -22.59
C SER A 259 9.94 -12.41 -23.55
N ASP A 260 10.12 -12.94 -24.75
CA ASP A 260 10.80 -12.23 -25.83
C ASP A 260 9.88 -11.18 -26.49
N GLN A 261 10.34 -10.56 -27.58
CA GLN A 261 9.59 -9.58 -28.35
C GLN A 261 8.36 -10.16 -29.08
N ALA A 262 8.36 -11.46 -29.37
CA ALA A 262 7.21 -12.17 -29.96
C ALA A 262 6.19 -12.62 -28.90
N GLY A 263 6.50 -12.42 -27.61
CA GLY A 263 5.68 -12.90 -26.51
C GLY A 263 5.96 -14.38 -26.16
N ASP A 264 6.95 -15.00 -26.79
CA ASP A 264 7.30 -16.39 -26.52
C ASP A 264 8.10 -16.48 -25.22
N LEU A 265 7.78 -17.50 -24.44
CA LEU A 265 8.35 -17.69 -23.10
C LEU A 265 9.59 -18.58 -23.15
N LEU A 266 10.70 -18.00 -22.71
CA LEU A 266 11.99 -18.66 -22.60
C LEU A 266 12.29 -18.89 -21.12
N ARG A 267 12.60 -20.14 -20.76
CA ARG A 267 13.11 -20.45 -19.43
C ARG A 267 14.56 -19.99 -19.35
N ASN A 268 14.87 -19.17 -18.36
CA ASN A 268 16.27 -18.88 -18.08
C ASN A 268 16.85 -19.98 -17.19
N GLU A 269 17.81 -20.74 -17.74
CA GLU A 269 18.56 -21.73 -16.97
C GLU A 269 19.76 -21.12 -16.23
N ALA A 270 20.11 -19.85 -16.51
CA ALA A 270 21.20 -19.18 -15.82
C ALA A 270 20.85 -19.02 -14.34
N SER A 271 21.80 -19.38 -13.48
CA SER A 271 21.73 -19.15 -12.04
C SER A 271 21.51 -17.65 -11.79
N VAL A 272 20.39 -17.31 -11.16
CA VAL A 272 20.07 -15.93 -10.81
C VAL A 272 21.12 -15.41 -9.83
N THR A 273 21.83 -14.35 -10.22
CA THR A 273 22.89 -13.74 -9.39
C THR A 273 22.35 -12.56 -8.59
N LYS A 274 23.14 -12.03 -7.65
CA LYS A 274 22.79 -10.76 -7.00
C LYS A 274 22.71 -9.60 -8.01
N GLN A 275 23.62 -9.57 -8.99
CA GLN A 275 23.68 -8.56 -10.06
C GLN A 275 22.40 -8.54 -10.92
N TYR A 276 21.83 -9.71 -11.18
CA TYR A 276 20.60 -9.88 -11.96
C TYR A 276 19.44 -9.03 -11.43
N HIS A 277 19.32 -8.85 -10.11
CA HIS A 277 18.20 -8.09 -9.54
C HIS A 277 18.45 -6.59 -9.52
N ASP A 278 19.69 -6.16 -9.29
CA ASP A 278 20.04 -4.75 -9.47
C ASP A 278 19.74 -4.34 -10.92
N ASP A 279 20.10 -5.19 -11.89
CA ASP A 279 19.85 -4.97 -13.32
C ASP A 279 18.35 -4.97 -13.70
N LEU A 280 17.51 -5.73 -12.99
CA LEU A 280 16.04 -5.71 -13.17
C LEU A 280 15.40 -4.49 -12.51
N HIS A 281 15.90 -4.05 -11.34
CA HIS A 281 15.39 -2.86 -10.66
C HIS A 281 15.73 -1.58 -11.44
N TYR A 282 16.87 -1.56 -12.13
CA TYR A 282 17.30 -0.46 -13.00
C TYR A 282 17.05 -0.74 -14.48
N SER A 283 16.09 -1.62 -14.81
CA SER A 283 15.96 -2.16 -16.16
C SER A 283 15.78 -1.10 -17.22
N ASP A 284 15.14 0.03 -16.92
CA ASP A 284 14.86 1.10 -17.90
C ASP A 284 16.12 1.73 -18.54
N GLN A 285 17.32 1.38 -18.09
CA GLN A 285 18.56 1.76 -18.74
C GLN A 285 18.79 1.00 -20.05
N THR A 286 19.20 1.72 -21.10
CA THR A 286 19.52 1.16 -22.42
C THR A 286 20.66 0.14 -22.40
N THR A 287 21.44 0.09 -21.33
CA THR A 287 22.52 -0.87 -21.10
C THR A 287 22.06 -2.13 -20.37
N SER A 288 20.78 -2.24 -20.01
CA SER A 288 20.26 -3.41 -19.31
C SER A 288 20.45 -4.68 -20.16
N PRO A 289 20.92 -5.80 -19.56
CA PRO A 289 21.00 -7.08 -20.27
C PRO A 289 19.62 -7.61 -20.68
N TYR A 290 18.54 -7.01 -20.18
CA TYR A 290 17.16 -7.39 -20.46
C TYR A 290 16.49 -6.59 -21.57
N THR A 291 17.24 -5.78 -22.32
CA THR A 291 16.71 -4.98 -23.44
C THR A 291 16.03 -5.81 -24.54
N ASN A 292 16.34 -7.10 -24.65
CA ASN A 292 15.69 -8.02 -25.60
C ASN A 292 14.46 -8.75 -25.04
N PHE A 293 14.19 -8.61 -23.73
CA PHE A 293 13.04 -9.23 -23.09
C PHE A 293 11.98 -8.19 -22.80
N THR A 294 10.73 -8.61 -22.91
CA THR A 294 9.55 -7.77 -22.71
C THR A 294 9.01 -7.91 -21.30
N ARG A 295 9.16 -9.08 -20.67
CA ARG A 295 8.69 -9.35 -19.30
C ARG A 295 9.59 -10.35 -18.57
N ALA A 296 9.70 -10.19 -17.26
CA ALA A 296 10.20 -11.21 -16.35
C ALA A 296 9.02 -11.78 -15.56
N ILE A 297 8.95 -13.11 -15.46
CA ILE A 297 7.87 -13.80 -14.76
C ILE A 297 8.47 -14.77 -13.74
N GLN A 298 8.35 -14.46 -12.45
CA GLN A 298 8.81 -15.37 -11.39
C GLN A 298 7.67 -16.25 -10.91
N VAL A 299 7.89 -17.57 -10.95
CA VAL A 299 6.88 -18.57 -10.63
C VAL A 299 7.26 -19.29 -9.34
N PHE A 300 6.37 -19.23 -8.36
CA PHE A 300 6.45 -19.99 -7.11
C PHE A 300 5.30 -20.98 -7.07
N LYS A 301 5.61 -22.24 -6.73
CA LYS A 301 4.62 -23.31 -6.65
C LYS A 301 4.58 -23.91 -5.24
N PRO A 302 3.46 -24.55 -4.86
CA PRO A 302 3.38 -25.37 -3.67
C PRO A 302 4.46 -26.45 -3.62
N ALA A 303 5.05 -26.65 -2.43
CA ALA A 303 5.97 -27.75 -2.17
C ALA A 303 5.30 -29.12 -2.38
N SER A 304 3.98 -29.21 -2.18
CA SER A 304 3.17 -30.41 -2.45
C SER A 304 3.15 -30.80 -3.94
N GLY A 305 3.43 -29.85 -4.84
CA GLY A 305 3.26 -29.99 -6.28
C GLY A 305 1.81 -29.95 -6.78
N LYS A 306 0.82 -29.96 -5.89
CA LYS A 306 -0.59 -29.78 -6.23
C LYS A 306 -0.93 -28.28 -6.25
N ILE A 307 -1.61 -27.82 -7.28
CA ILE A 307 -2.07 -26.42 -7.41
C ILE A 307 -3.59 -26.41 -7.43
N ASP A 308 -4.18 -25.82 -6.40
CA ASP A 308 -5.63 -25.58 -6.32
C ASP A 308 -5.97 -24.16 -6.78
N ASP A 309 -5.11 -23.18 -6.48
CA ASP A 309 -5.33 -21.78 -6.82
C ASP A 309 -4.07 -21.16 -7.45
N ILE A 310 -4.25 -20.14 -8.29
CA ILE A 310 -3.16 -19.31 -8.82
C ILE A 310 -3.45 -17.83 -8.58
N ILE A 311 -2.41 -17.13 -8.11
CA ILE A 311 -2.43 -15.69 -7.89
C ILE A 311 -1.40 -15.06 -8.82
N VAL A 312 -1.87 -14.23 -9.73
CA VAL A 312 -1.04 -13.44 -10.65
C VAL A 312 -0.87 -12.04 -10.07
N VAL A 313 0.38 -11.61 -9.88
CA VAL A 313 0.72 -10.33 -9.26
C VAL A 313 1.46 -9.47 -10.28
N ASN A 314 0.83 -8.38 -10.70
CA ASN A 314 1.45 -7.34 -11.52
C ASN A 314 2.44 -6.53 -10.68
N ASP A 315 3.49 -6.00 -11.32
CA ASP A 315 4.60 -5.32 -10.64
C ASP A 315 5.27 -6.25 -9.61
N GLY A 316 5.59 -7.45 -10.09
CA GLY A 316 6.05 -8.58 -9.30
C GLY A 316 7.26 -8.31 -8.41
N ILE A 317 8.32 -7.72 -8.95
CA ILE A 317 9.59 -7.44 -8.28
C ILE A 317 9.39 -6.49 -7.10
N PRO A 318 8.70 -5.34 -7.23
CA PRO A 318 8.38 -4.50 -6.08
C PRO A 318 7.70 -5.26 -4.93
N TYR A 319 6.70 -6.10 -5.21
CA TYR A 319 6.06 -6.93 -4.18
C TYR A 319 7.04 -7.92 -3.56
N LEU A 320 7.81 -8.62 -4.40
CA LEU A 320 8.85 -9.52 -3.93
C LEU A 320 9.78 -8.79 -2.97
N ILE A 321 10.35 -7.64 -3.38
CA ILE A 321 11.27 -6.76 -2.60
C ILE A 321 10.70 -6.40 -1.22
N THR A 322 9.41 -6.18 -1.11
CA THR A 322 8.76 -5.89 0.18
C THR A 322 8.51 -7.10 1.07
N GLY A 323 8.91 -8.30 0.66
CA GLY A 323 8.83 -9.52 1.47
C GLY A 323 7.47 -10.23 1.39
N ILE A 324 6.68 -10.02 0.34
CA ILE A 324 5.31 -10.57 0.19
C ILE A 324 5.22 -12.09 0.44
N LEU A 325 6.26 -12.87 0.11
CA LEU A 325 6.26 -14.31 0.32
C LEU A 325 6.22 -14.71 1.80
N ASP A 326 6.83 -13.93 2.69
CA ASP A 326 6.74 -14.17 4.14
C ASP A 326 5.29 -13.93 4.64
N HIS A 327 4.57 -12.98 4.05
CA HIS A 327 3.14 -12.75 4.34
C HIS A 327 2.27 -13.91 3.83
N PHE A 328 2.56 -14.47 2.64
CA PHE A 328 1.87 -15.66 2.15
C PHE A 328 2.12 -16.89 3.03
N GLU A 329 3.38 -17.12 3.46
CA GLU A 329 3.72 -18.20 4.39
C GLU A 329 2.97 -18.04 5.73
N LYS A 330 2.91 -16.82 6.27
CA LYS A 330 2.11 -16.51 7.46
C LYS A 330 0.62 -16.84 7.24
N MET A 331 0.04 -16.43 6.11
CA MET A 331 -1.37 -16.72 5.81
C MET A 331 -1.66 -18.22 5.71
N VAL A 332 -0.75 -19.02 5.14
CA VAL A 332 -0.90 -20.49 5.11
C VAL A 332 -0.82 -21.07 6.52
N ASN A 333 0.17 -20.65 7.32
CA ASN A 333 0.31 -21.08 8.72
C ASN A 333 -0.91 -20.74 9.58
N GLU A 334 -1.58 -19.63 9.27
CA GLU A 334 -2.82 -19.18 9.91
C GLU A 334 -4.09 -19.80 9.29
N ASN A 335 -3.97 -20.71 8.32
CA ASN A 335 -5.07 -21.32 7.54
C ASN A 335 -5.98 -20.30 6.83
N LYS A 336 -5.43 -19.13 6.47
CA LYS A 336 -6.11 -18.08 5.70
C LYS A 336 -5.90 -18.24 4.20
N LEU A 337 -4.87 -18.98 3.79
CA LEU A 337 -4.54 -19.27 2.40
C LEU A 337 -4.25 -20.77 2.24
N SER A 338 -4.60 -21.34 1.09
CA SER A 338 -4.30 -22.74 0.79
C SER A 338 -2.78 -22.94 0.64
N PRO A 339 -2.19 -24.01 1.22
CA PRO A 339 -0.80 -24.36 0.92
C PRO A 339 -0.61 -24.80 -0.53
N ASN A 340 -1.70 -25.06 -1.27
CA ASN A 340 -1.69 -25.44 -2.69
C ASN A 340 -1.91 -24.24 -3.63
N THR A 341 -1.60 -23.02 -3.18
CA THR A 341 -1.66 -21.83 -4.04
C THR A 341 -0.32 -21.59 -4.75
N ALA A 342 -0.35 -21.36 -6.05
CA ALA A 342 0.80 -20.91 -6.82
C ALA A 342 0.79 -19.38 -6.99
N PHE A 343 1.97 -18.77 -7.08
CA PHE A 343 2.13 -17.34 -7.30
C PHE A 343 2.93 -17.08 -8.56
N VAL A 344 2.48 -16.12 -9.36
CA VAL A 344 3.10 -15.71 -10.61
C VAL A 344 3.27 -14.20 -10.59
N PHE A 345 4.51 -13.76 -10.41
CA PHE A 345 4.89 -12.35 -10.35
C PHE A 345 5.33 -11.90 -11.75
N ILE A 346 4.74 -10.84 -12.28
CA ILE A 346 5.02 -10.33 -13.63
C ILE A 346 5.55 -8.91 -13.56
N ASP A 347 6.69 -8.66 -14.21
CA ASP A 347 7.28 -7.34 -14.36
C ASP A 347 7.49 -6.99 -15.83
N ALA A 348 7.14 -5.76 -16.20
CA ALA A 348 7.43 -5.20 -17.50
C ALA A 348 8.94 -4.91 -17.63
N LEU A 349 9.51 -5.21 -18.80
CA LEU A 349 10.94 -5.00 -19.10
C LEU A 349 11.13 -4.07 -20.31
N PRO A 350 12.33 -3.49 -20.50
CA PRO A 350 12.60 -2.47 -21.51
C PRO A 350 12.29 -2.87 -22.94
N GLY A 351 12.47 -4.15 -23.27
CA GLY A 351 12.20 -4.67 -24.62
C GLY A 351 10.73 -4.55 -25.03
N LEU A 352 9.81 -4.31 -24.09
CA LEU A 352 8.40 -4.10 -24.38
C LEU A 352 8.17 -2.90 -25.30
N LYS A 353 9.01 -1.85 -25.23
CA LYS A 353 8.91 -0.67 -26.12
C LYS A 353 9.01 -1.04 -27.60
N THR A 354 9.75 -2.08 -27.95
CA THR A 354 9.91 -2.50 -29.35
C THR A 354 8.72 -3.29 -29.89
N THR A 355 7.76 -3.66 -29.02
CA THR A 355 6.56 -4.42 -29.42
C THR A 355 5.36 -3.53 -29.76
N LEU A 356 5.46 -2.24 -29.49
CA LEU A 356 4.40 -1.27 -29.78
C LEU A 356 4.17 -1.14 -31.29
N SER A 357 2.89 -1.00 -31.69
CA SER A 357 2.58 -0.51 -33.03
C SER A 357 3.10 0.92 -33.20
N ALA A 358 3.23 1.40 -34.44
CA ALA A 358 3.66 2.77 -34.69
C ALA A 358 2.75 3.80 -34.00
N GLU A 359 1.44 3.58 -34.02
CA GLU A 359 0.45 4.44 -33.37
C GLU A 359 0.57 4.41 -31.85
N ALA A 360 0.72 3.21 -31.26
CA ALA A 360 0.87 3.05 -29.82
C ALA A 360 2.20 3.63 -29.32
N ALA A 361 3.29 3.50 -30.10
CA ALA A 361 4.58 4.12 -29.81
C ALA A 361 4.48 5.65 -29.80
N ILE A 362 3.78 6.24 -30.78
CA ILE A 362 3.53 7.69 -30.82
C ILE A 362 2.68 8.13 -29.62
N ALA A 363 1.67 7.34 -29.22
CA ALA A 363 0.84 7.65 -28.06
C ALA A 363 1.65 7.58 -26.76
N PHE A 364 2.46 6.53 -26.60
CA PHE A 364 3.37 6.34 -25.47
C PHE A 364 4.38 7.49 -25.38
N ASP A 365 5.11 7.81 -26.46
CA ASP A 365 6.13 8.87 -26.44
C ASP A 365 5.53 10.29 -26.18
N LYS A 366 4.22 10.46 -26.38
CA LYS A 366 3.48 11.70 -26.07
C LYS A 366 2.85 11.70 -24.68
N ASP A 367 2.81 10.56 -24.01
CA ASP A 367 2.18 10.45 -22.70
C ASP A 367 3.07 11.12 -21.65
N PRO A 368 2.61 12.19 -20.98
CA PRO A 368 3.44 12.90 -20.01
C PRO A 368 3.86 12.02 -18.82
N SER A 369 3.09 10.96 -18.53
CA SER A 369 3.42 9.99 -17.49
C SER A 369 4.71 9.21 -17.78
N THR A 370 5.20 9.19 -19.02
CA THR A 370 6.51 8.57 -19.35
C THR A 370 7.69 9.24 -18.66
N ASN A 371 7.54 10.51 -18.25
CA ASN A 371 8.58 11.25 -17.53
C ASN A 371 8.51 11.03 -16.01
N LEU A 372 7.48 10.35 -15.51
CA LEU A 372 7.35 10.07 -14.09
C LEU A 372 8.26 8.89 -13.68
N PRO A 373 9.02 9.02 -12.59
CA PRO A 373 9.87 7.94 -12.09
C PRO A 373 9.07 6.65 -11.88
N GLY A 374 9.58 5.53 -12.41
CA GLY A 374 8.97 4.21 -12.24
C GLY A 374 7.69 3.96 -13.07
N MET A 375 7.30 4.86 -13.98
CA MET A 375 6.19 4.62 -14.92
C MET A 375 6.68 3.97 -16.21
N GLY A 376 7.79 4.45 -16.79
CA GLY A 376 8.60 3.78 -17.81
C GLY A 376 7.85 2.85 -18.76
N VAL A 377 8.33 1.62 -18.90
CA VAL A 377 7.70 0.59 -19.75
C VAL A 377 6.40 0.02 -19.18
N ARG A 378 6.08 0.24 -17.90
CA ARG A 378 4.82 -0.23 -17.29
C ARG A 378 3.58 0.39 -17.96
N LEU A 379 3.70 1.63 -18.45
CA LEU A 379 2.66 2.29 -19.24
C LEU A 379 2.27 1.49 -20.49
N ILE A 380 3.18 0.70 -21.05
CA ILE A 380 2.86 -0.10 -22.23
C ILE A 380 1.84 -1.18 -21.85
N ASP A 381 2.16 -2.06 -20.90
CA ASP A 381 1.26 -3.16 -20.54
C ASP A 381 -0.02 -2.69 -19.84
N TYR A 382 0.05 -1.63 -19.06
CA TYR A 382 -1.08 -1.24 -18.22
C TYR A 382 -1.95 -0.14 -18.83
N LYS A 383 -1.50 0.57 -19.88
CA LYS A 383 -2.24 1.70 -20.48
C LYS A 383 -2.38 1.61 -21.99
N HIS A 384 -1.28 1.53 -22.72
CA HIS A 384 -1.29 1.67 -24.19
C HIS A 384 -1.47 0.34 -24.94
N GLY A 385 -1.10 -0.78 -24.32
CA GLY A 385 -1.06 -2.12 -24.90
C GLY A 385 -1.74 -3.17 -24.03
N ILE A 386 -2.75 -2.77 -23.23
CA ILE A 386 -3.39 -3.67 -22.26
C ILE A 386 -4.06 -4.88 -22.93
N ASP A 387 -4.61 -4.72 -24.12
CA ASP A 387 -5.28 -5.81 -24.83
C ASP A 387 -4.23 -6.85 -25.28
N GLN A 388 -3.07 -6.40 -25.77
CA GLN A 388 -1.94 -7.27 -26.08
C GLN A 388 -1.38 -7.97 -24.83
N TYR A 389 -1.41 -7.28 -23.69
CA TYR A 389 -1.02 -7.89 -22.42
C TYR A 389 -2.00 -8.97 -21.96
N ILE A 390 -3.30 -8.74 -22.11
CA ILE A 390 -4.35 -9.76 -21.88
C ILE A 390 -4.15 -10.96 -22.81
N ASP A 391 -3.89 -10.70 -24.09
CA ASP A 391 -3.64 -11.76 -25.07
C ASP A 391 -2.36 -12.55 -24.76
N PHE A 392 -1.32 -11.88 -24.25
CA PHE A 392 -0.13 -12.55 -23.74
C PHE A 392 -0.48 -13.47 -22.56
N ILE A 393 -1.24 -12.98 -21.57
CA ILE A 393 -1.66 -13.81 -20.43
C ILE A 393 -2.44 -15.05 -20.92
N ALA A 394 -3.45 -14.83 -21.75
CA ALA A 394 -4.36 -15.86 -22.23
C ALA A 394 -3.69 -16.89 -23.15
N ASN A 395 -2.87 -16.43 -24.11
CA ASN A 395 -2.41 -17.24 -25.22
C ASN A 395 -0.94 -17.69 -25.09
N LYS A 396 -0.17 -17.09 -24.19
CA LYS A 396 1.25 -17.42 -23.99
C LYS A 396 1.50 -17.90 -22.56
N LEU A 397 1.18 -17.08 -21.57
CA LEU A 397 1.50 -17.37 -20.17
C LEU A 397 0.74 -18.57 -19.62
N PHE A 398 -0.59 -18.55 -19.64
CA PHE A 398 -1.38 -19.65 -19.08
C PHE A 398 -1.11 -20.99 -19.76
N PRO A 399 -1.03 -21.09 -21.10
CA PRO A 399 -0.63 -22.33 -21.77
C PRO A 399 0.75 -22.84 -21.32
N GLN A 400 1.72 -21.95 -21.15
CA GLN A 400 3.04 -22.33 -20.65
C GLN A 400 2.99 -22.80 -19.19
N LEU A 401 2.22 -22.14 -18.33
CA LEU A 401 2.06 -22.54 -16.93
C LEU A 401 1.32 -23.88 -16.77
N ILE A 402 0.31 -24.17 -17.61
CA ILE A 402 -0.36 -25.47 -17.65
C ILE A 402 0.65 -26.58 -17.95
N LYS A 403 1.56 -26.34 -18.90
CA LYS A 403 2.62 -27.28 -19.29
C LYS A 403 3.69 -27.47 -18.19
N GLU A 404 4.11 -26.40 -17.53
CA GLU A 404 5.21 -26.42 -16.55
C GLU A 404 4.78 -26.89 -15.15
N ILE A 405 3.60 -26.45 -14.69
CA ILE A 405 3.15 -26.66 -13.30
C ILE A 405 1.69 -27.11 -13.14
N SER A 406 0.93 -27.28 -14.23
CA SER A 406 -0.47 -27.76 -14.21
C SER A 406 -1.41 -26.90 -13.36
N ILE A 407 -1.50 -25.61 -13.70
CA ILE A 407 -2.45 -24.67 -13.06
C ILE A 407 -3.92 -25.05 -13.34
N PRO A 408 -4.88 -24.65 -12.47
CA PRO A 408 -6.31 -24.93 -12.68
C PRO A 408 -6.85 -24.26 -13.94
N ASP A 409 -7.72 -24.96 -14.68
CA ASP A 409 -8.40 -24.45 -15.87
C ASP A 409 -9.56 -23.49 -15.54
N ASP A 410 -10.21 -23.70 -14.39
CA ASP A 410 -11.36 -22.90 -13.96
C ASP A 410 -10.90 -21.50 -13.48
N PRO A 411 -11.40 -20.41 -14.09
CA PRO A 411 -11.07 -19.04 -13.68
C PRO A 411 -11.43 -18.72 -12.24
N SER A 412 -12.38 -19.42 -11.62
CA SER A 412 -12.74 -19.22 -10.20
C SER A 412 -11.55 -19.44 -9.25
N HIS A 413 -10.54 -20.20 -9.69
CA HIS A 413 -9.30 -20.45 -8.96
C HIS A 413 -8.15 -19.49 -9.32
N ARG A 414 -8.47 -18.37 -9.98
CA ARG A 414 -7.47 -17.42 -10.50
C ARG A 414 -7.76 -16.01 -10.02
N VAL A 415 -6.80 -15.43 -9.30
CA VAL A 415 -6.84 -14.04 -8.82
C VAL A 415 -5.78 -13.22 -9.54
N ILE A 416 -6.12 -12.01 -9.98
CA ILE A 416 -5.14 -11.00 -10.43
C ILE A 416 -5.03 -9.87 -9.41
N ILE A 417 -3.80 -9.47 -9.11
CA ILE A 417 -3.46 -8.41 -8.16
C ILE A 417 -2.69 -7.32 -8.90
N GLY A 418 -3.02 -6.07 -8.63
CA GLY A 418 -2.23 -4.93 -9.07
C GLY A 418 -2.43 -3.72 -8.16
N SER A 419 -1.44 -2.84 -8.17
CA SER A 419 -1.46 -1.58 -7.43
C SER A 419 -1.24 -0.37 -8.34
N SER A 420 -1.75 0.80 -7.97
CA SER A 420 -1.56 2.03 -8.75
C SER A 420 -2.04 1.86 -10.20
N LEU A 421 -1.17 2.11 -11.19
CA LEU A 421 -1.44 1.90 -12.61
C LEU A 421 -1.87 0.46 -12.92
N SER A 422 -1.18 -0.54 -12.35
CA SER A 422 -1.52 -1.95 -12.54
C SER A 422 -2.78 -2.35 -11.76
N GLY A 423 -3.16 -1.62 -10.72
CA GLY A 423 -4.44 -1.78 -10.03
C GLY A 423 -5.63 -1.45 -10.92
N THR A 424 -5.59 -0.29 -11.60
CA THR A 424 -6.62 0.07 -12.59
C THR A 424 -6.62 -0.90 -13.78
N ALA A 425 -5.43 -1.30 -14.25
CA ALA A 425 -5.31 -2.30 -15.32
C ALA A 425 -5.89 -3.66 -14.91
N SER A 426 -5.69 -4.10 -13.66
CA SER A 426 -6.21 -5.37 -13.15
C SER A 426 -7.74 -5.42 -13.16
N ILE A 427 -8.41 -4.29 -12.92
CA ILE A 427 -9.88 -4.17 -13.09
C ILE A 427 -10.26 -4.37 -14.56
N TYR A 428 -9.52 -3.78 -15.50
CA TYR A 428 -9.76 -3.94 -16.93
C TYR A 428 -9.53 -5.39 -17.37
N ILE A 429 -8.42 -6.01 -16.95
CA ILE A 429 -8.09 -7.41 -17.22
C ILE A 429 -9.18 -8.34 -16.65
N GLY A 430 -9.66 -8.06 -15.43
CA GLY A 430 -10.75 -8.81 -14.80
C GLY A 430 -12.10 -8.72 -15.50
N SER A 431 -12.25 -7.85 -16.51
CA SER A 431 -13.42 -7.87 -17.40
C SER A 431 -13.45 -9.11 -18.32
N ARG A 432 -12.37 -9.91 -18.34
CA ARG A 432 -12.25 -11.23 -18.98
C ARG A 432 -12.48 -12.35 -17.95
N PRO A 433 -13.74 -12.76 -17.70
CA PRO A 433 -14.06 -13.77 -16.70
C PRO A 433 -13.57 -15.17 -17.06
N ASP A 434 -13.22 -15.39 -18.32
CA ASP A 434 -12.57 -16.60 -18.80
C ASP A 434 -11.11 -16.70 -18.35
N LEU A 435 -10.52 -15.61 -17.85
CA LEU A 435 -9.14 -15.58 -17.35
C LEU A 435 -9.07 -15.52 -15.83
N PHE A 436 -9.89 -14.69 -15.19
CA PHE A 436 -9.83 -14.47 -13.74
C PHE A 436 -11.21 -14.45 -13.10
N GLY A 437 -11.34 -15.13 -11.97
CA GLY A 437 -12.54 -15.17 -11.13
C GLY A 437 -12.59 -14.06 -10.10
N ALA A 438 -11.44 -13.45 -9.79
CA ALA A 438 -11.33 -12.32 -8.87
C ALA A 438 -10.18 -11.35 -9.20
N VAL A 439 -10.35 -10.13 -8.70
CA VAL A 439 -9.39 -9.02 -8.84
C VAL A 439 -9.15 -8.41 -7.47
N ILE A 440 -7.90 -8.10 -7.16
CA ILE A 440 -7.53 -7.19 -6.07
C ILE A 440 -6.88 -5.95 -6.70
N ALA A 441 -7.53 -4.81 -6.53
CA ALA A 441 -7.06 -3.52 -7.02
C ALA A 441 -6.72 -2.60 -5.84
N GLN A 442 -5.43 -2.30 -5.68
CA GLN A 442 -4.92 -1.50 -4.56
C GLN A 442 -4.53 -0.12 -5.05
N SER A 443 -5.08 0.93 -4.44
CA SER A 443 -4.79 2.33 -4.75
C SER A 443 -4.81 2.63 -6.26
N PRO A 444 -5.89 2.29 -6.98
CA PRO A 444 -5.93 2.38 -8.44
C PRO A 444 -5.60 3.80 -8.92
N SER A 445 -4.78 3.90 -9.96
CA SER A 445 -4.36 5.18 -10.53
C SER A 445 -5.42 5.79 -11.46
N PRO A 446 -5.74 7.10 -11.33
CA PRO A 446 -6.63 7.81 -12.23
C PRO A 446 -6.06 7.96 -13.64
N ASP A 447 -4.75 7.77 -13.85
CA ASP A 447 -4.10 7.89 -15.16
C ASP A 447 -4.68 6.91 -16.22
N ASN A 448 -5.27 5.81 -15.76
CA ASN A 448 -5.91 4.80 -16.60
C ASN A 448 -7.45 4.91 -16.65
N ARG A 449 -8.05 6.00 -16.14
CA ARG A 449 -9.51 6.14 -16.07
C ARG A 449 -10.22 5.95 -17.42
N ALA A 450 -9.61 6.45 -18.50
CA ALA A 450 -10.13 6.34 -19.86
C ALA A 450 -10.22 4.89 -20.38
N ILE A 451 -9.50 3.95 -19.78
CA ILE A 451 -9.56 2.53 -20.17
C ILE A 451 -10.82 1.87 -19.61
N LEU A 452 -11.16 2.19 -18.35
CA LEU A 452 -12.34 1.65 -17.68
C LEU A 452 -13.65 2.30 -18.17
N SER A 453 -13.60 3.49 -18.78
CA SER A 453 -14.78 4.11 -19.39
C SER A 453 -15.26 3.36 -20.64
N LYS A 454 -14.38 2.59 -21.29
CA LYS A 454 -14.70 1.79 -22.48
C LYS A 454 -15.39 0.47 -22.15
N ILE A 455 -15.29 -0.01 -20.92
CA ILE A 455 -15.88 -1.28 -20.51
C ILE A 455 -17.36 -1.07 -20.17
N PRO A 456 -18.29 -1.83 -20.79
CA PRO A 456 -19.68 -1.83 -20.38
C PRO A 456 -19.79 -2.20 -18.90
N ARG A 457 -20.54 -1.41 -18.11
CA ARG A 457 -20.71 -1.65 -16.66
C ARG A 457 -21.09 -3.10 -16.34
N ALA A 458 -21.94 -3.70 -17.16
CA ALA A 458 -22.39 -5.09 -17.02
C ALA A 458 -21.25 -6.13 -17.00
N MET A 459 -20.09 -5.83 -17.62
CA MET A 459 -18.92 -6.72 -17.61
C MET A 459 -18.14 -6.67 -16.30
N LEU A 460 -18.33 -5.61 -15.50
CA LEU A 460 -17.62 -5.37 -14.24
C LEU A 460 -18.52 -5.54 -13.00
N THR A 461 -19.83 -5.43 -13.15
CA THR A 461 -20.79 -5.72 -12.07
C THR A 461 -20.85 -7.21 -11.79
N GLU A 462 -21.11 -7.59 -10.54
CA GLU A 462 -21.14 -8.99 -10.07
C GLU A 462 -19.79 -9.72 -10.13
N ARG A 463 -18.70 -8.97 -10.28
CA ARG A 463 -17.33 -9.49 -10.18
C ARG A 463 -16.84 -9.48 -8.74
N ASN A 464 -16.02 -10.46 -8.39
CA ASN A 464 -15.28 -10.48 -7.14
C ASN A 464 -14.11 -9.50 -7.26
N ILE A 465 -14.36 -8.21 -7.00
CA ILE A 465 -13.33 -7.17 -7.00
C ILE A 465 -13.15 -6.68 -5.57
N HIS A 466 -11.96 -6.90 -5.00
CA HIS A 466 -11.53 -6.23 -3.79
C HIS A 466 -10.88 -4.90 -4.19
N LEU A 467 -11.47 -3.79 -3.74
CA LEU A 467 -10.98 -2.44 -4.02
C LEU A 467 -10.49 -1.80 -2.73
N SER A 468 -9.20 -1.43 -2.68
CA SER A 468 -8.62 -0.76 -1.51
C SER A 468 -7.84 0.50 -1.87
N CYS A 469 -7.70 1.45 -0.94
CA CYS A 469 -6.84 2.63 -1.09
C CYS A 469 -6.43 3.22 0.27
N GLY A 470 -5.22 3.77 0.36
CA GLY A 470 -4.72 4.39 1.59
C GLY A 470 -5.28 5.80 1.79
N THR A 471 -5.71 6.14 3.01
CA THR A 471 -6.28 7.46 3.31
C THR A 471 -5.26 8.60 3.21
N PHE A 472 -3.95 8.31 3.28
CA PHE A 472 -2.91 9.31 3.07
C PHE A 472 -2.67 9.64 1.59
N GLU A 473 -3.37 8.95 0.68
CA GLU A 473 -3.38 9.28 -0.74
C GLU A 473 -4.50 10.28 -1.11
N HIS A 474 -5.08 10.94 -0.10
CA HIS A 474 -5.99 12.06 -0.29
C HIS A 474 -5.19 13.35 -0.60
N PRO A 475 -5.71 14.27 -1.43
CA PRO A 475 -5.05 15.54 -1.75
C PRO A 475 -4.68 16.39 -0.52
N ASP A 476 -5.39 16.23 0.60
CA ASP A 476 -5.08 16.91 1.87
C ASP A 476 -3.73 16.47 2.48
N TYR A 477 -3.28 15.27 2.18
CA TYR A 477 -2.01 14.72 2.64
C TYR A 477 -1.01 14.72 1.49
N ALA A 478 -1.27 13.93 0.46
CA ALA A 478 -0.46 13.88 -0.74
C ALA A 478 -0.99 14.88 -1.78
N ALA A 479 -0.44 16.11 -1.77
CA ALA A 479 -0.86 17.25 -2.60
C ALA A 479 -0.92 17.03 -4.14
N ALA A 480 -0.64 15.81 -4.62
CA ALA A 480 -0.65 15.43 -6.03
C ALA A 480 -1.40 14.11 -6.32
N ASN A 481 -1.90 13.38 -5.32
CA ASN A 481 -2.56 12.08 -5.52
C ASN A 481 -4.07 12.22 -5.32
N SER A 482 -4.85 11.90 -6.35
CA SER A 482 -6.32 11.79 -6.30
C SER A 482 -6.79 10.33 -6.24
N ASN A 483 -5.93 9.41 -5.80
CA ASN A 483 -6.23 7.97 -5.84
C ASN A 483 -7.41 7.60 -4.92
N VAL A 484 -7.55 8.23 -3.74
CA VAL A 484 -8.70 7.96 -2.83
C VAL A 484 -10.00 8.41 -3.48
N GLU A 485 -10.02 9.60 -4.07
CA GLU A 485 -11.21 10.15 -4.74
C GLU A 485 -11.62 9.28 -5.93
N TYR A 486 -10.63 8.87 -6.72
CA TYR A 486 -10.83 7.98 -7.86
C TYR A 486 -11.28 6.57 -7.44
N ALA A 487 -10.68 6.01 -6.39
CA ALA A 487 -11.13 4.73 -5.84
C ALA A 487 -12.57 4.81 -5.30
N ALA A 488 -12.94 5.92 -4.65
CA ALA A 488 -14.31 6.17 -4.21
C ALA A 488 -15.28 6.30 -5.39
N GLU A 489 -14.87 6.91 -6.49
CA GLU A 489 -15.63 6.93 -7.74
C GLU A 489 -15.82 5.52 -8.31
N LEU A 490 -14.74 4.74 -8.43
CA LEU A 490 -14.80 3.36 -8.90
C LEU A 490 -15.73 2.52 -8.05
N SER A 491 -15.64 2.63 -6.72
CA SER A 491 -16.56 1.98 -5.77
C SER A 491 -18.02 2.28 -6.09
N ARG A 492 -18.39 3.57 -6.26
CA ARG A 492 -19.76 3.96 -6.63
C ARG A 492 -20.17 3.45 -8.01
N LYS A 493 -19.30 3.56 -9.02
CA LYS A 493 -19.58 3.17 -10.40
C LYS A 493 -19.79 1.66 -10.54
N LEU A 494 -18.95 0.88 -9.86
CA LEU A 494 -18.97 -0.59 -9.90
C LEU A 494 -19.96 -1.19 -8.89
N GLY A 495 -20.37 -0.43 -7.88
CA GLY A 495 -21.22 -0.95 -6.80
C GLY A 495 -20.47 -1.91 -5.87
N ILE A 496 -19.17 -1.69 -5.67
CA ILE A 496 -18.30 -2.51 -4.81
C ILE A 496 -17.82 -1.69 -3.61
N PRO A 497 -17.66 -2.28 -2.41
CA PRO A 497 -17.11 -1.56 -1.27
C PRO A 497 -15.67 -1.07 -1.52
N LEU A 498 -15.38 0.17 -1.11
CA LEU A 498 -14.01 0.66 -0.98
C LEU A 498 -13.50 0.35 0.43
N HIS A 499 -12.40 -0.37 0.51
CA HIS A 499 -11.68 -0.60 1.75
C HIS A 499 -10.58 0.45 1.93
N THR A 500 -10.56 1.15 3.06
CA THR A 500 -9.55 2.17 3.34
C THR A 500 -8.70 1.81 4.55
N GLY A 501 -7.42 2.17 4.50
CA GLY A 501 -6.47 2.01 5.59
C GLY A 501 -5.61 3.25 5.79
N ALA A 502 -5.06 3.43 6.98
CA ALA A 502 -4.25 4.60 7.32
C ALA A 502 -2.80 4.48 6.81
N HIS A 503 -2.64 4.38 5.49
CA HIS A 503 -1.36 4.24 4.81
C HIS A 503 -1.31 5.09 3.54
N GLY A 504 -0.14 5.19 2.92
CA GLY A 504 0.06 5.88 1.64
C GLY A 504 0.17 4.96 0.42
N HIS A 505 0.78 5.50 -0.63
CA HIS A 505 0.91 4.88 -1.96
C HIS A 505 2.20 4.04 -2.07
N GLN A 506 2.30 2.97 -1.26
CA GLN A 506 3.55 2.24 -1.06
C GLN A 506 3.36 0.73 -1.09
N PHE A 507 4.30 0.00 -1.72
CA PHE A 507 4.23 -1.47 -1.84
C PHE A 507 4.21 -2.19 -0.49
N VAL A 508 4.93 -1.69 0.52
CA VAL A 508 4.91 -2.26 1.87
C VAL A 508 3.52 -2.18 2.50
N ALA A 509 2.79 -1.10 2.28
CA ALA A 509 1.41 -0.97 2.76
C ALA A 509 0.45 -1.86 1.99
N TRP A 510 0.62 -1.97 0.66
CA TRP A 510 -0.17 -2.88 -0.17
C TRP A 510 0.06 -4.34 0.20
N THR A 511 1.30 -4.73 0.47
CA THR A 511 1.66 -6.08 0.96
C THR A 511 0.95 -6.43 2.27
N GLU A 512 0.89 -5.50 3.22
CA GLU A 512 0.15 -5.69 4.48
C GLU A 512 -1.37 -5.76 4.23
N GLU A 513 -1.91 -4.94 3.34
CA GLU A 513 -3.32 -4.98 2.94
C GLU A 513 -3.71 -6.31 2.25
N LEU A 514 -2.75 -7.01 1.61
CA LEU A 514 -2.99 -8.34 1.03
C LEU A 514 -3.28 -9.41 2.09
N GLU A 515 -2.76 -9.28 3.31
CA GLU A 515 -3.11 -10.22 4.40
C GLU A 515 -4.60 -10.20 4.75
N ARG A 516 -5.28 -9.08 4.47
CA ARG A 516 -6.73 -8.93 4.65
C ARG A 516 -7.49 -9.29 3.38
N SER A 517 -7.12 -8.65 2.27
CA SER A 517 -7.92 -8.69 1.04
C SER A 517 -7.91 -10.04 0.34
N LEU A 518 -6.79 -10.77 0.36
CA LEU A 518 -6.67 -12.02 -0.36
C LEU A 518 -7.50 -13.18 0.25
N PRO A 519 -7.45 -13.44 1.58
CA PRO A 519 -8.34 -14.42 2.19
C PRO A 519 -9.82 -14.09 2.02
N ASP A 520 -10.17 -12.79 2.05
CA ASP A 520 -11.54 -12.34 1.86
C ASP A 520 -12.04 -12.65 0.46
N ILE A 521 -11.25 -12.35 -0.57
CA ILE A 521 -11.68 -12.55 -1.96
C ILE A 521 -11.77 -14.03 -2.32
N ILE A 522 -10.83 -14.86 -1.88
CA ILE A 522 -10.85 -16.32 -2.11
C ILE A 522 -12.12 -16.93 -1.49
N ARG A 523 -12.48 -16.53 -0.25
CA ARG A 523 -13.70 -17.02 0.41
C ARG A 523 -14.98 -16.63 -0.35
N GLN A 524 -15.02 -15.45 -0.96
CA GLN A 524 -16.17 -15.01 -1.76
C GLN A 524 -16.36 -15.89 -2.99
N ILE A 525 -15.27 -16.24 -3.69
CA ILE A 525 -15.32 -17.13 -4.85
C ILE A 525 -15.80 -18.53 -4.46
N ASP A 526 -15.23 -19.10 -3.39
CA ASP A 526 -15.60 -20.41 -2.85
C ASP A 526 -17.08 -20.50 -2.48
N HIS A 527 -17.61 -19.44 -1.87
CA HIS A 527 -19.02 -19.40 -1.50
C HIS A 527 -19.93 -19.37 -2.73
N GLY A 528 -19.58 -18.55 -3.74
CA GLY A 528 -20.31 -18.47 -5.00
C GLY A 528 -20.37 -19.83 -5.72
N ALA A 529 -19.23 -20.50 -5.85
CA ALA A 529 -19.14 -21.82 -6.48
C ALA A 529 -20.00 -22.87 -5.75
N ARG A 530 -19.98 -22.87 -4.41
CA ARG A 530 -20.80 -23.80 -3.60
C ARG A 530 -22.29 -23.53 -3.73
N VAL A 531 -22.72 -22.27 -3.76
CA VAL A 531 -24.13 -21.91 -3.96
C VAL A 531 -24.60 -22.32 -5.36
N GLU A 532 -23.79 -22.08 -6.40
CA GLU A 532 -24.15 -22.48 -7.76
C GLU A 532 -24.25 -24.00 -7.90
N LEU A 533 -23.29 -24.74 -7.34
CA LEU A 533 -23.32 -26.20 -7.32
C LEU A 533 -24.55 -26.73 -6.58
N PHE A 534 -24.90 -26.13 -5.44
CA PHE A 534 -26.11 -26.46 -4.68
C PHE A 534 -27.38 -26.22 -5.52
N LEU A 535 -27.48 -25.08 -6.21
CA LEU A 535 -28.63 -24.75 -7.07
C LEU A 535 -28.72 -25.68 -8.29
N LYS A 536 -27.60 -26.04 -8.92
CA LYS A 536 -27.57 -27.03 -10.01
C LYS A 536 -28.03 -28.40 -9.52
N THR A 537 -27.58 -28.83 -8.34
CA THR A 537 -27.98 -30.09 -7.72
C THR A 537 -29.47 -30.11 -7.39
N GLN A 538 -30.02 -29.00 -6.86
CA GLN A 538 -31.46 -28.86 -6.61
C GLN A 538 -32.29 -28.93 -7.90
N LYS A 539 -31.87 -28.23 -8.97
CA LYS A 539 -32.57 -28.27 -10.27
C LYS A 539 -32.54 -29.67 -10.91
N SER A 540 -31.41 -30.37 -10.85
CA SER A 540 -31.28 -31.74 -11.35
C SER A 540 -32.15 -32.71 -10.54
N THR A 541 -32.17 -32.57 -9.21
CA THR A 541 -33.01 -33.39 -8.33
C THR A 541 -34.51 -33.15 -8.60
N ALA A 542 -34.91 -31.88 -8.78
CA ALA A 542 -36.29 -31.53 -9.12
C ALA A 542 -36.72 -32.08 -10.50
N ALA A 543 -35.83 -32.00 -11.50
CA ALA A 543 -36.08 -32.57 -12.82
C ALA A 543 -36.23 -34.11 -12.77
N SER A 544 -35.35 -34.79 -12.02
CA SER A 544 -35.44 -36.24 -11.82
C SER A 544 -36.72 -36.65 -11.08
N LEU A 545 -37.13 -35.90 -10.06
CA LEU A 545 -38.40 -36.13 -9.37
C LEU A 545 -39.62 -35.88 -10.25
N MET A 546 -39.57 -34.91 -11.17
CA MET A 546 -40.62 -34.72 -12.18
C MET A 546 -40.68 -35.88 -13.17
N GLU A 547 -39.55 -36.40 -13.66
CA GLU A 547 -39.52 -37.56 -14.55
C GLU A 547 -40.06 -38.82 -13.86
N VAL A 548 -39.70 -39.05 -12.59
CA VAL A 548 -40.26 -40.16 -11.80
C VAL A 548 -41.76 -39.94 -11.56
N GLY A 549 -42.19 -38.72 -11.27
CA GLY A 549 -43.62 -38.37 -11.14
C GLY A 549 -44.42 -38.64 -12.42
N ILE A 550 -43.85 -38.33 -13.59
CA ILE A 550 -44.46 -38.61 -14.90
C ILE A 550 -44.49 -40.12 -15.18
N ALA A 551 -43.43 -40.87 -14.82
CA ALA A 551 -43.39 -42.32 -14.96
C ALA A 551 -44.42 -43.03 -14.05
N VAL A 552 -44.61 -42.54 -12.82
CA VAL A 552 -45.62 -43.06 -11.89
C VAL A 552 -47.03 -42.72 -12.39
N ALA A 553 -47.26 -41.49 -12.87
CA ALA A 553 -48.54 -41.08 -13.43
C ALA A 553 -48.92 -41.84 -14.72
N SER A 554 -47.94 -42.23 -15.53
CA SER A 554 -48.17 -43.06 -16.73
C SER A 554 -48.33 -44.55 -16.42
N SER A 555 -47.88 -45.02 -15.24
CA SER A 555 -48.19 -46.38 -14.74
C SER A 555 -49.56 -46.49 -14.07
N ALA A 556 -50.15 -45.37 -13.64
CA ALA A 556 -51.40 -45.34 -12.87
C ALA A 556 -52.69 -45.31 -13.71
N THR A 557 -52.62 -45.38 -15.04
CA THR A 557 -53.81 -45.43 -15.92
C THR A 557 -54.34 -46.84 -16.18
N ASN A 558 -53.87 -47.86 -15.46
CA ASN A 558 -54.42 -49.20 -15.59
C ASN A 558 -54.74 -49.83 -14.23
N THR A 559 -56.02 -50.23 -14.10
CA THR A 559 -56.65 -51.05 -13.07
C THR A 559 -57.39 -50.36 -11.90
N ASN A 560 -58.72 -50.38 -12.05
CA ASN A 560 -59.73 -50.92 -11.13
C ASN A 560 -59.94 -50.37 -9.70
N LYS A 561 -61.19 -49.92 -9.52
CA LYS A 561 -62.15 -50.11 -8.41
C LYS A 561 -61.88 -49.44 -7.04
N PRO A 562 -62.92 -48.84 -6.43
CA PRO A 562 -62.87 -48.32 -5.09
C PRO A 562 -63.20 -49.43 -4.09
N ASP A 563 -62.39 -49.56 -3.04
CA ASP A 563 -62.79 -50.22 -1.80
C ASP A 563 -62.29 -49.44 -0.59
N GLU A 564 -63.06 -49.59 0.47
CA GLU A 564 -63.23 -48.74 1.64
C GLU A 564 -62.06 -48.71 2.64
N CYS A 565 -62.16 -47.71 3.53
CA CYS A 565 -61.71 -47.72 4.92
C CYS A 565 -60.20 -47.62 5.22
N LEU A 566 -59.78 -46.44 5.68
CA LEU A 566 -58.76 -46.31 6.73
C LEU A 566 -59.13 -45.24 7.76
N PRO A 567 -58.76 -45.44 9.04
CA PRO A 567 -59.13 -44.57 10.15
C PRO A 567 -58.16 -43.40 10.32
N GLN A 568 -58.71 -42.30 10.83
CA GLN A 568 -58.00 -41.12 11.30
C GLN A 568 -57.08 -41.47 12.47
N SER A 569 -55.82 -41.00 12.42
CA SER A 569 -55.00 -40.87 13.61
C SER A 569 -54.40 -39.46 13.73
N ASN A 570 -54.46 -39.00 14.97
CA ASN A 570 -54.22 -37.66 15.48
C ASN A 570 -52.82 -37.12 15.19
N ILE A 571 -52.76 -35.90 14.64
CA ILE A 571 -51.56 -35.04 14.69
C ILE A 571 -51.70 -34.10 15.89
N ALA A 572 -50.81 -34.28 16.86
CA ALA A 572 -50.66 -33.41 18.01
C ALA A 572 -50.05 -32.06 17.57
N LYS A 573 -50.67 -30.98 18.08
CA LYS A 573 -50.17 -29.62 18.03
C LYS A 573 -48.95 -29.50 18.96
N THR A 574 -47.81 -29.03 18.44
CA THR A 574 -46.73 -28.50 19.27
C THR A 574 -46.59 -27.00 18.98
N ALA A 575 -46.63 -26.24 20.06
CA ALA A 575 -46.74 -24.79 20.08
C ALA A 575 -45.46 -24.09 19.60
N LYS A 576 -45.68 -22.98 18.90
CA LYS A 576 -44.72 -21.91 18.66
C LYS A 576 -44.22 -21.32 19.99
N ALA A 577 -42.92 -21.15 20.11
CA ALA A 577 -42.30 -20.16 20.97
C ALA A 577 -41.25 -19.42 20.11
N GLU A 578 -41.66 -18.32 19.50
CA GLU A 578 -40.75 -17.33 18.91
C GLU A 578 -40.29 -16.44 20.07
N VAL A 579 -38.98 -16.48 20.36
CA VAL A 579 -38.28 -15.51 21.21
C VAL A 579 -37.62 -14.54 20.25
N GLU A 580 -38.16 -13.33 20.15
CA GLU A 580 -37.49 -12.19 19.52
C GLU A 580 -36.33 -11.73 20.40
N PRO A 581 -35.13 -11.49 19.86
CA PRO A 581 -34.15 -10.63 20.50
C PRO A 581 -34.37 -9.18 20.06
N ASP A 582 -34.66 -8.36 21.07
CA ASP A 582 -34.68 -6.91 21.05
C ASP A 582 -33.29 -6.37 20.68
N LEU A 583 -33.18 -5.74 19.50
CA LEU A 583 -32.00 -5.06 18.99
C LEU A 583 -32.37 -3.61 18.67
N SER A 584 -32.54 -2.80 19.71
CA SER A 584 -32.47 -1.35 19.60
C SER A 584 -31.13 -0.85 20.15
N SER A 585 -30.11 -0.74 19.29
CA SER A 585 -28.94 0.08 19.56
C SER A 585 -28.96 1.30 18.64
N GLN A 586 -29.07 2.45 19.28
CA GLN A 586 -29.17 3.79 18.73
C GLN A 586 -27.92 4.14 17.91
N THR A 587 -28.12 4.50 16.65
CA THR A 587 -27.15 5.27 15.86
C THR A 587 -27.40 6.75 16.13
N GLU A 588 -26.66 7.34 17.07
CA GLU A 588 -26.52 8.80 17.17
C GLU A 588 -25.74 9.30 15.95
N GLN A 589 -26.45 9.91 15.01
CA GLN A 589 -25.86 10.81 14.03
C GLN A 589 -25.53 12.13 14.73
N THR A 590 -24.26 12.34 15.07
CA THR A 590 -23.76 13.67 15.40
C THR A 590 -23.56 14.46 14.11
N GLU A 591 -24.46 15.40 13.84
CA GLU A 591 -24.27 16.45 12.84
C GLU A 591 -23.06 17.34 13.21
N PRO A 592 -22.16 17.68 12.28
CA PRO A 592 -21.13 18.67 12.55
C PRO A 592 -21.76 20.08 12.47
N SER A 593 -21.81 20.76 13.61
CA SER A 593 -22.21 22.16 13.70
C SER A 593 -21.27 23.03 12.86
N HIS A 594 -21.80 23.65 11.79
CA HIS A 594 -21.14 24.71 11.06
C HIS A 594 -20.88 25.91 11.99
N ARG A 595 -19.62 26.10 12.40
CA ARG A 595 -19.16 27.40 12.92
C ARG A 595 -18.79 28.30 11.75
N SER A 596 -19.55 29.37 11.59
CA SER A 596 -19.23 30.49 10.71
C SER A 596 -17.92 31.16 11.16
N PRO A 597 -16.99 31.51 10.25
CA PRO A 597 -15.83 32.30 10.63
C PRO A 597 -16.25 33.76 10.84
N THR A 598 -15.91 34.32 12.00
CA THR A 598 -15.91 35.76 12.25
C THR A 598 -14.89 36.47 11.35
N PRO A 599 -15.13 37.72 10.92
CA PRO A 599 -14.25 38.43 10.01
C PRO A 599 -13.01 38.96 10.73
N PHE A 600 -11.84 38.70 10.16
CA PHE A 600 -10.59 39.37 10.54
C PHE A 600 -10.52 40.75 9.85
N ASP A 601 -10.42 41.80 10.65
CA ASP A 601 -10.13 43.16 10.21
C ASP A 601 -8.72 43.23 9.60
N SER A 602 -8.66 43.56 8.30
CA SER A 602 -7.43 43.85 7.59
C SER A 602 -6.98 45.28 7.87
N ILE A 603 -5.92 45.45 8.66
CA ILE A 603 -5.18 46.72 8.77
C ILE A 603 -4.36 46.92 7.49
N ILE A 604 -4.82 47.81 6.62
CA ILE A 604 -4.11 48.23 5.40
C ILE A 604 -3.03 49.26 5.79
N ASN A 605 -1.77 48.85 5.70
CA ASN A 605 -0.61 49.73 5.80
C ASN A 605 -0.34 50.36 4.41
N LYS A 606 -0.59 51.66 4.25
CA LYS A 606 -0.27 52.42 3.03
C LYS A 606 1.18 52.91 3.08
N GLY A 607 2.07 52.29 2.32
CA GLY A 607 3.40 52.84 2.00
C GLY A 607 3.34 53.97 0.97
N PRO A 608 4.36 54.86 0.91
CA PRO A 608 4.28 56.10 0.13
C PRO A 608 4.60 55.87 -1.35
N LYS A 609 3.90 56.62 -2.22
CA LYS A 609 4.15 56.67 -3.67
C LYS A 609 5.48 57.37 -3.97
N PRO A 610 6.23 56.93 -5.00
CA PRO A 610 7.45 57.58 -5.42
C PRO A 610 7.16 58.87 -6.22
N LYS A 611 8.09 59.81 -6.16
CA LYS A 611 8.16 61.00 -7.01
C LYS A 611 8.88 60.70 -8.31
#